data_AF-A0A8T8CWN1-F1
#
_entry.id   AF-A0A8T8CWN1-F1
#
_cell.length_a   1.000
_cell.length_b   1.000
_cell.length_c   1.000
_cell.angle_alpha   90.00
_cell.angle_beta   90.00
_cell.angle_gamma   90.00
#
_symmetry.space_group_name_H-M   'P 1'
#
loop_
_entity.id
_entity.type
_entity.pdbx_description
1 polymer ?
#
loop_
_entity_poly.entity_id
_entity_poly.type
_entity_poly.pdbx_seq_one_letter_code
_entity_poly.pdbx_strand_id
1 'polypeptide(L)'
;MHKRYAFVVLAVAGCQSTPAYVVFKPGVDLNSTQTATDQCKINSFREIPQSLATDVNPGYNNPGTIQCNTYGTMTTCNRVGAINIPASSTTYDVNSELRDRYIVRCLEGKGFGVKLARACASKSEVTKALADRAAGQFPTCAVR
;
A
#
# COMPACT_ATOMS: atom_id res chain seq x y z
N MET A 1 -30.14 -20.66 36.52
CA MET A 1 -29.56 -19.32 36.29
C MET A 1 -28.17 -19.49 35.70
N HIS A 2 -27.97 -19.26 34.39
CA HIS A 2 -26.63 -19.12 33.80
C HIS A 2 -26.68 -18.10 32.67
N LYS A 3 -26.32 -16.86 32.98
CA LYS A 3 -26.19 -15.76 32.01
C LYS A 3 -24.80 -15.88 31.39
N ARG A 4 -24.74 -16.34 30.14
CA ARG A 4 -23.49 -16.40 29.36
C ARG A 4 -23.21 -15.01 28.80
N TYR A 5 -22.27 -14.28 29.39
CA TYR A 5 -21.77 -13.02 28.86
C TYR A 5 -20.85 -13.31 27.67
N ALA A 6 -21.30 -13.01 26.46
CA ALA A 6 -20.46 -13.03 25.28
C ALA A 6 -19.60 -11.76 25.28
N PHE A 7 -18.31 -11.91 25.60
CA PHE A 7 -17.31 -10.87 25.38
C PHE A 7 -17.07 -10.74 23.87
N VAL A 8 -17.61 -9.69 23.26
CA VAL A 8 -17.28 -9.29 21.89
C VAL A 8 -15.96 -8.53 21.95
N VAL A 9 -14.88 -9.18 21.52
CA VAL A 9 -13.58 -8.51 21.30
C VAL A 9 -13.66 -7.77 19.97
N LEU A 10 -13.88 -6.45 20.03
CA LEU A 10 -13.73 -5.54 18.89
C LEU A 10 -12.23 -5.37 18.61
N ALA A 11 -11.71 -6.07 17.60
CA ALA A 11 -10.38 -5.80 17.06
C ALA A 11 -10.45 -4.48 16.25
N VAL A 12 -10.02 -3.37 16.86
CA VAL A 12 -9.81 -2.11 16.13
C VAL A 12 -8.62 -2.34 15.21
N ALA A 13 -8.88 -2.37 13.90
CA ALA A 13 -7.83 -2.39 12.88
C ALA A 13 -6.95 -1.14 13.07
N GLY A 14 -5.77 -1.32 13.65
CA GLY A 14 -4.79 -0.25 13.78
C GLY A 14 -4.42 0.27 12.40
N CYS A 15 -4.47 1.59 12.22
CA CYS A 15 -3.96 2.26 11.02
C CYS A 15 -2.58 1.70 10.68
N GLN A 16 -2.50 0.89 9.63
CA GLN A 16 -1.24 0.38 9.12
C GLN A 16 -0.42 1.60 8.69
N SER A 17 0.56 1.96 9.51
CA SER A 17 1.52 3.00 9.18
C SER A 17 2.32 2.53 7.99
N THR A 18 1.94 2.98 6.80
CA THR A 18 2.67 2.69 5.57
C THR A 18 4.09 3.25 5.70
N PRO A 19 5.11 2.49 5.26
CA PRO A 19 6.47 2.98 5.26
C PRO A 19 6.55 4.24 4.40
N ALA A 20 7.20 5.27 4.93
CA ALA A 20 7.33 6.59 4.34
C ALA A 20 8.80 7.00 4.38
N TYR A 21 9.26 7.70 3.34
CA TYR A 21 10.62 8.20 3.31
C TYR A 21 10.73 9.51 4.08
N VAL A 22 11.66 9.57 5.02
CA VAL A 22 12.11 10.82 5.62
C VAL A 22 13.19 11.38 4.70
N VAL A 23 12.91 12.55 4.12
CA VAL A 23 13.87 13.32 3.32
C VAL A 23 14.35 14.47 4.19
N PHE A 24 15.66 14.54 4.44
CA PHE A 24 16.21 15.50 5.39
C PHE A 24 17.56 16.05 4.94
N LYS A 25 17.73 17.36 5.13
CA LYS A 25 18.99 18.08 4.98
C LYS A 25 19.05 19.15 6.08
N PRO A 26 20.13 19.23 6.88
CA PRO A 26 20.29 20.25 7.90
C PRO A 26 20.17 21.66 7.32
N GLY A 27 19.48 22.56 8.03
CA GLY A 27 19.29 23.95 7.59
C GLY A 27 18.27 24.17 6.47
N VAL A 28 17.56 23.12 6.03
CA VAL A 28 16.53 23.20 4.99
C VAL A 28 15.14 22.95 5.57
N ASP A 29 14.22 23.87 5.30
CA ASP A 29 12.84 23.78 5.74
C ASP A 29 12.04 22.70 4.99
N LEU A 30 10.83 22.41 5.48
CA LEU A 30 9.99 21.37 4.88
C LEU A 30 9.49 21.73 3.48
N ASN A 31 9.19 23.00 3.21
CA ASN A 31 8.69 23.42 1.91
C ASN A 31 9.78 23.30 0.83
N SER A 32 11.01 23.67 1.16
CA SER A 32 12.17 23.44 0.29
C SER A 32 12.45 21.95 0.07
N THR A 33 12.27 21.12 1.11
CA THR A 33 12.39 19.65 1.00
C THR A 33 11.32 19.08 0.05
N GLN A 34 10.07 19.54 0.18
CA GLN A 34 8.95 19.14 -0.66
C GLN A 34 9.21 19.55 -2.13
N THR A 35 9.64 20.79 -2.35
CA THR A 35 9.99 21.31 -3.68
C THR A 35 11.10 20.47 -4.34
N ALA A 36 12.16 20.14 -3.60
CA ALA A 36 13.24 19.29 -4.11
C ALA A 36 12.75 17.88 -4.45
N THR A 37 11.88 17.31 -3.62
CA THR A 37 11.25 16.00 -3.83
C THR A 37 10.39 16.00 -5.08
N ASP A 38 9.57 17.03 -5.26
CA ASP A 38 8.67 17.14 -6.41
C ASP A 38 9.45 17.37 -7.71
N GLN A 39 10.51 18.18 -7.68
CA GLN A 39 11.39 18.32 -8.84
C GLN A 39 12.05 16.99 -9.23
N CYS A 40 12.52 16.20 -8.26
CA CYS A 40 13.09 14.89 -8.53
C CYS A 40 12.05 13.91 -9.08
N LYS A 41 10.79 13.97 -8.62
CA LYS A 41 9.68 13.19 -9.19
C LYS A 41 9.33 13.62 -10.62
N ILE A 42 9.29 14.92 -10.90
CA ILE A 42 9.02 15.42 -12.26
C ILE A 42 10.12 14.96 -13.21
N ASN A 43 11.38 15.06 -12.79
CA ASN A 43 12.51 14.58 -13.58
C ASN A 43 12.44 13.07 -13.80
N SER A 44 12.05 12.31 -12.79
CA SER A 44 11.94 10.85 -12.92
C SER A 44 10.85 10.43 -13.91
N PHE A 45 9.76 11.19 -14.06
CA PHE A 45 8.77 10.95 -15.13
C PHE A 45 9.31 11.23 -16.54
N ARG A 46 10.25 12.16 -16.68
CA ARG A 46 10.88 12.49 -17.98
C ARG A 46 11.91 11.45 -18.39
N GLU A 47 12.77 11.05 -17.45
CA GLU A 47 13.86 10.09 -17.71
C GLU A 47 13.38 8.64 -17.71
N ILE A 48 12.37 8.32 -16.88
CA ILE A 48 11.85 6.96 -16.67
C ILE A 48 10.33 6.99 -16.87
N PRO A 49 9.87 7.02 -18.13
CA PRO A 49 8.46 7.03 -18.45
C PRO A 49 7.74 5.79 -17.92
N GLN A 50 6.44 5.94 -17.67
CA GLN A 50 5.59 4.85 -17.21
C GLN A 50 5.51 3.74 -18.27
N SER A 51 5.65 2.50 -17.82
CA SER A 51 5.45 1.32 -18.66
C SER A 51 4.41 0.44 -17.98
N LEU A 52 3.16 0.55 -18.43
CA LEU A 52 2.06 -0.19 -17.85
C LEU A 52 1.99 -1.58 -18.49
N ALA A 53 2.06 -2.61 -17.64
CA ALA A 53 1.79 -3.99 -18.01
C ALA A 53 0.51 -4.45 -17.30
N THR A 54 -0.29 -5.28 -17.97
CA THR A 54 -1.51 -5.86 -17.41
C THR A 54 -1.37 -7.37 -17.38
N ASP A 55 -1.36 -7.92 -16.18
CA ASP A 55 -1.46 -9.36 -15.97
C ASP A 55 -2.95 -9.74 -15.96
N VAL A 56 -3.32 -10.70 -16.81
CA VAL A 56 -4.68 -11.21 -16.92
C VAL A 56 -4.71 -12.64 -16.42
N ASN A 57 -5.49 -12.90 -15.38
CA ASN A 57 -5.86 -14.24 -14.95
C ASN A 57 -7.26 -14.55 -15.51
N PRO A 58 -7.38 -15.42 -16.53
CA PRO A 58 -8.63 -15.63 -17.26
C PRO A 58 -9.77 -16.27 -16.45
N GLY A 59 -9.52 -16.63 -15.19
CA GLY A 59 -10.49 -17.34 -14.36
C GLY A 59 -10.73 -18.76 -14.86
N TYR A 60 -11.57 -19.50 -14.14
CA TYR A 60 -11.91 -20.87 -14.45
C TYR A 60 -13.34 -21.17 -14.00
N ASN A 61 -14.20 -21.60 -14.91
CA ASN A 61 -15.58 -21.95 -14.58
C ASN A 61 -15.89 -23.38 -15.03
N ASN A 62 -16.35 -24.19 -14.09
CA ASN A 62 -16.88 -25.52 -14.33
C ASN A 62 -18.28 -25.58 -13.68
N PRO A 63 -19.36 -25.75 -14.46
CA PRO A 63 -20.72 -25.72 -13.95
C PRO A 63 -21.10 -26.94 -13.09
N GLY A 64 -20.21 -27.93 -12.96
CA GLY A 64 -20.46 -29.17 -12.24
C GLY A 64 -21.46 -30.08 -12.96
N THR A 65 -21.90 -31.13 -12.27
CA THR A 65 -22.93 -32.06 -12.76
C THR A 65 -24.23 -31.86 -11.99
N ILE A 66 -25.36 -31.97 -12.68
CA ILE A 66 -26.68 -32.00 -12.03
C ILE A 66 -26.98 -33.44 -11.65
N GLN A 67 -27.14 -33.68 -10.34
CA GLN A 67 -27.57 -34.98 -9.82
C GLN A 67 -29.01 -34.84 -9.32
N CYS A 68 -29.91 -35.59 -9.95
CA CYS A 68 -31.32 -35.64 -9.57
C CYS A 68 -31.62 -36.97 -8.87
N ASN A 69 -32.38 -36.90 -7.79
CA ASN A 69 -32.94 -38.06 -7.11
C ASN A 69 -34.46 -37.95 -7.11
N THR A 70 -35.14 -39.02 -7.50
CA THR A 70 -36.60 -39.11 -7.51
C THR A 70 -37.07 -40.05 -6.39
N TYR A 71 -38.01 -39.59 -5.58
CA TYR A 71 -38.66 -40.40 -4.55
C TYR A 71 -40.18 -40.23 -4.65
N GLY A 72 -40.89 -41.31 -4.98
CA GLY A 72 -42.32 -41.25 -5.30
C GLY A 72 -42.58 -40.39 -6.54
N THR A 73 -43.42 -39.37 -6.42
CA THR A 73 -43.73 -38.40 -7.49
C THR A 73 -42.84 -37.14 -7.45
N MET A 74 -41.96 -37.00 -6.46
CA MET A 74 -41.15 -35.79 -6.27
C MET A 74 -39.71 -36.01 -6.75
N THR A 75 -39.21 -35.10 -7.58
CA THR A 75 -37.83 -35.11 -8.10
C THR A 75 -37.09 -33.89 -7.57
N THR A 76 -35.95 -34.11 -6.92
CA THR A 76 -35.07 -33.06 -6.41
C THR A 76 -33.71 -33.14 -7.11
N CYS A 77 -33.25 -32.01 -7.67
CA CYS A 77 -31.97 -31.91 -8.38
C CYS A 77 -31.00 -30.97 -7.67
N ASN A 78 -29.77 -31.42 -7.46
CA ASN A 78 -28.69 -30.63 -6.88
C ASN A 78 -27.50 -30.52 -7.86
N ARG A 79 -26.81 -29.38 -7.88
CA ARG A 79 -25.53 -29.24 -8.58
C ARG A 79 -24.40 -29.69 -7.67
N VAL A 80 -23.55 -30.59 -8.17
CA VAL A 80 -22.39 -31.14 -7.45
C VAL A 80 -21.12 -30.88 -8.26
N GLY A 81 -20.04 -30.48 -7.59
CA GLY A 81 -18.73 -30.26 -8.23
C GLY A 81 -18.61 -28.98 -9.06
N ALA A 82 -19.46 -27.99 -8.84
CA ALA A 82 -19.35 -26.69 -9.49
C ALA A 82 -18.20 -25.86 -8.88
N ILE A 83 -17.38 -25.25 -9.72
CA ILE A 83 -16.31 -24.32 -9.32
C ILE A 83 -16.33 -23.10 -10.24
N ASN A 84 -16.22 -21.92 -9.65
CA ASN A 84 -16.14 -20.67 -10.38
C ASN A 84 -15.05 -19.79 -9.75
N ILE A 85 -13.92 -19.70 -10.43
CA ILE A 85 -12.81 -18.79 -10.14
C ILE A 85 -13.01 -17.60 -11.09
N PRO A 86 -13.36 -16.40 -10.58
CA PRO A 86 -13.58 -15.25 -11.43
C PRO A 86 -12.27 -14.84 -12.12
N ALA A 87 -12.39 -14.28 -13.32
CA ALA A 87 -11.27 -13.64 -13.98
C ALA A 87 -10.82 -12.40 -13.20
N SER A 88 -9.52 -12.15 -13.17
CA SER A 88 -8.95 -10.93 -12.60
C SER A 88 -7.93 -10.33 -13.56
N SER A 89 -7.77 -9.02 -13.48
CA SER A 89 -6.67 -8.33 -14.17
C SER A 89 -6.02 -7.36 -13.20
N THR A 90 -4.69 -7.25 -13.28
CA THR A 90 -3.91 -6.31 -12.46
C THR A 90 -2.96 -5.55 -13.37
N THR A 91 -3.09 -4.23 -13.38
CA THR A 91 -2.20 -3.34 -14.13
C THR A 91 -1.18 -2.74 -13.18
N TYR A 92 0.10 -2.77 -13.55
CA TYR A 92 1.19 -2.22 -12.77
C TYR A 92 2.20 -1.51 -13.66
N ASP A 93 2.92 -0.53 -13.07
CA ASP A 93 4.03 0.15 -13.73
C ASP A 93 5.32 -0.66 -13.53
N VAL A 94 5.81 -1.27 -14.60
CA VAL A 94 7.04 -2.07 -14.63
C VAL A 94 8.25 -1.24 -14.23
N ASN A 95 8.24 0.06 -14.51
CA ASN A 95 9.35 0.96 -14.23
C ASN A 95 9.24 1.67 -12.87
N SER A 96 8.21 1.39 -12.08
CA SER A 96 7.96 2.07 -10.79
C SER A 96 9.18 2.05 -9.86
N GLU A 97 9.77 0.88 -9.64
CA GLU A 97 10.92 0.72 -8.74
C GLU A 97 12.16 1.47 -9.26
N LEU A 98 12.38 1.49 -10.58
CA LEU A 98 13.48 2.24 -11.18
C LEU A 98 13.28 3.75 -10.98
N ARG A 99 12.03 4.22 -11.09
CA ARG A 99 11.68 5.62 -10.83
C ARG A 99 11.92 6.01 -9.38
N ASP A 100 11.57 5.15 -8.42
CA ASP A 100 11.82 5.38 -7.00
C ASP A 100 13.33 5.47 -6.71
N ARG A 101 14.14 4.57 -7.27
CA ARG A 101 15.61 4.62 -7.14
C ARG A 101 16.19 5.91 -7.73
N TYR A 102 15.65 6.39 -8.86
CA TYR A 102 16.08 7.66 -9.46
C TYR A 102 15.77 8.85 -8.53
N ILE A 103 14.57 8.89 -7.95
CA ILE A 103 14.17 9.97 -7.03
C ILE A 103 15.13 10.02 -5.84
N VAL A 104 15.45 8.87 -5.23
CA VAL A 104 16.41 8.78 -4.12
C VAL A 104 17.78 9.33 -4.53
N ARG A 105 18.33 8.87 -5.66
CA ARG A 105 19.63 9.36 -6.16
C ARG A 105 19.63 10.85 -6.48
N CYS A 106 18.53 11.37 -7.04
CA CYS A 106 18.37 12.79 -7.32
C CYS A 106 18.39 13.62 -6.03
N LEU A 107 17.74 13.16 -4.97
CA LEU A 107 17.74 13.80 -3.66
C LEU A 107 19.13 13.74 -3.00
N GLU A 108 19.79 12.59 -3.06
CA GLU A 108 21.17 12.41 -2.56
C GLU A 108 22.16 13.33 -3.29
N GLY A 109 22.04 13.46 -4.62
CA GLY A 109 22.84 14.40 -5.41
C GLY A 109 22.60 15.88 -5.06
N LYS A 110 21.43 16.21 -4.48
CA LYS A 110 21.12 17.53 -3.92
C LYS A 110 21.56 17.69 -2.45
N GLY A 111 22.18 16.66 -1.88
CA GLY A 111 22.69 16.62 -0.51
C GLY A 111 21.61 16.31 0.54
N PHE A 112 20.48 15.73 0.15
CA PHE A 112 19.49 15.22 1.11
C PHE A 112 19.84 13.79 1.50
N GLY A 113 19.68 13.48 2.79
CA GLY A 113 19.61 12.11 3.26
C GLY A 113 18.18 11.58 3.12
N VAL A 114 18.05 10.36 2.64
CA VAL A 114 16.76 9.66 2.52
C VAL A 114 16.82 8.40 3.37
N LYS A 115 15.87 8.23 4.29
CA LYS A 115 15.74 6.99 5.08
C LYS A 115 14.30 6.53 5.12
N LEU A 116 14.11 5.23 5.07
CA LEU A 116 12.81 4.62 5.31
C LEU A 116 12.45 4.75 6.80
N ALA A 117 11.28 5.30 7.08
CA ALA A 117 10.72 5.35 8.43
C ALA A 117 9.22 5.09 8.36
N ARG A 118 8.56 5.04 9.51
CA ARG A 118 7.09 5.11 9.55
C ARG A 118 6.63 6.56 9.44
N ALA A 119 5.40 6.76 8.96
CA ALA A 119 4.74 8.05 9.13
C ALA A 119 4.55 8.37 10.63
N CYS A 120 4.62 9.65 10.99
CA CYS A 120 4.29 10.10 12.34
C CYS A 120 2.80 9.83 12.61
N ALA A 121 2.49 9.19 13.74
CA ALA A 121 1.16 8.71 14.10
C ALA A 121 0.36 9.70 14.96
N SER A 122 1.05 10.60 15.67
CA SER A 122 0.41 11.59 16.56
C SER A 122 1.00 12.98 16.38
N LYS A 123 0.25 14.00 16.83
CA LYS A 123 0.74 15.40 16.84
C LYS A 123 2.01 15.56 17.66
N SER A 124 2.14 14.83 18.76
CA SER A 124 3.35 14.79 19.60
C SER A 124 4.58 14.34 18.79
N GLU A 125 4.43 13.29 17.99
CA GLU A 125 5.50 12.79 17.13
C GLU A 125 5.85 13.76 16.01
N VAL A 126 4.85 14.43 15.44
CA VAL A 126 5.08 15.49 14.44
C VAL A 126 5.90 16.63 15.07
N THR A 127 5.51 17.13 16.23
CA THR A 127 6.26 18.20 16.93
C THR A 127 7.69 17.77 17.24
N LYS A 128 7.90 16.53 17.69
CA LYS A 128 9.24 15.99 17.91
C LYS A 128 10.05 15.92 16.62
N ALA A 129 9.47 15.38 15.55
CA ALA A 129 10.14 15.30 14.25
C ALA A 129 10.54 16.69 13.72
N LEU A 130 9.69 17.70 13.90
CA LEU A 130 10.02 19.09 13.54
C LEU A 130 11.16 19.66 14.40
N ALA A 131 11.17 19.36 15.71
CA ALA A 131 12.24 19.76 16.62
C ALA A 131 13.58 19.09 16.25
N ASP A 132 13.56 17.78 15.94
CA ASP A 132 14.73 17.04 15.47
C ASP A 132 15.32 17.72 14.21
N ARG A 133 14.46 18.06 13.24
CA ARG A 133 14.89 18.78 12.02
C ARG A 133 15.53 20.13 12.32
N ALA A 134 14.92 20.91 13.20
CA ALA A 134 15.44 22.22 13.59
C ALA A 134 16.80 22.10 14.31
N ALA A 135 17.00 21.02 15.07
CA ALA A 135 18.27 20.69 15.71
C ALA A 135 19.32 20.09 14.74
N GLY A 136 19.02 19.99 13.43
CA GLY A 136 19.92 19.38 12.46
C GLY A 136 19.97 17.84 12.53
N GLN A 137 19.09 17.23 13.33
CA GLN A 137 19.02 15.79 13.54
C GLN A 137 18.04 15.14 12.56
N PHE A 138 18.35 13.90 12.17
CA PHE A 138 17.52 13.14 11.26
C PHE A 138 16.26 12.64 11.99
N PRO A 139 15.04 13.00 11.54
CA PRO A 139 13.82 12.63 12.26
C PRO A 139 13.55 11.12 12.28
N THR A 140 12.93 10.66 13.36
CA THR A 140 12.56 9.24 13.56
C THR A 140 11.31 8.82 12.80
N CYS A 141 10.47 9.76 12.36
CA CYS A 141 9.27 9.50 11.57
C CYS A 141 9.10 10.55 10.47
N ALA A 142 8.37 10.18 9.41
CA ALA A 142 8.06 11.08 8.31
C ALA A 142 6.85 11.96 8.67
N VAL A 143 7.05 13.28 8.65
CA VAL A 143 5.97 14.27 8.74
C VAL A 143 5.20 14.23 7.42
N ARG A 144 3.87 14.11 7.52
CA ARG A 144 2.95 14.19 6.38
C ARG A 144 2.36 15.59 6.25
#